data_AF-A0A357VGT5-F1
#
_entry.id   AF-A0A357VGT5-F1
#
_cell.length_a   1.000
_cell.length_b   1.000
_cell.length_c   1.000
_cell.angle_alpha   90.00
_cell.angle_beta   90.00
_cell.angle_gamma   90.00
#
_symmetry.space_group_name_H-M   'P 1'
#
loop_
_entity.id
_entity.type
_entity.pdbx_description
1 polymer ?
#
loop_
_entity_poly.entity_id
_entity_poly.type
_entity_poly.pdbx_seq_one_letter_code
_entity_poly.pdbx_strand_id
1 'polypeptide(L)'
;MWSESAKYLGTLSTNLLVERVVWELSQEYPAVRLLKYGPEGISCAPMQVNEEKSFNDLEEMFMRFVTRYVSILAKLLGHERAEEIRKKIITEFGGAC
;
A
#
# COMPACT_ATOMS: atom_id res chain seq x y z
N MET A 1 -0.57 -3.58 6.83
CA MET A 1 -1.21 -3.84 5.52
C MET A 1 -0.67 -5.09 4.80
N TRP A 2 0.61 -5.16 4.39
CA TRP A 2 1.12 -6.35 3.66
C TRP A 2 0.95 -7.64 4.47
N SER A 3 1.41 -7.64 5.73
CA SER A 3 1.31 -8.81 6.63
C SER A 3 -0.15 -9.25 6.81
N GLU A 4 -1.06 -8.32 7.09
CA GLU A 4 -2.49 -8.63 7.16
C GLU A 4 -3.05 -9.17 5.84
N SER A 5 -2.74 -8.54 4.72
CA SER A 5 -3.20 -9.00 3.40
C SER A 5 -2.72 -10.42 3.09
N ALA A 6 -1.47 -10.75 3.46
CA ALA A 6 -0.90 -12.07 3.27
C ALA A 6 -1.63 -13.14 4.08
N LYS A 7 -2.18 -12.82 5.25
CA LYS A 7 -3.01 -13.75 6.04
C LYS A 7 -4.32 -14.12 5.34
N TYR A 8 -4.95 -13.17 4.65
CA TYR A 8 -6.26 -13.39 4.00
C TYR A 8 -6.15 -13.85 2.55
N LEU A 9 -5.16 -13.37 1.80
CA LEU A 9 -5.01 -13.58 0.36
C LEU A 9 -3.90 -14.57 0.00
N GLY A 10 -3.02 -14.87 0.96
CA GLY A 10 -1.75 -15.55 0.73
C GLY A 10 -0.65 -14.58 0.27
N THR A 11 0.60 -14.96 0.53
CA THR A 11 1.80 -14.19 0.19
C THR A 11 1.90 -13.89 -1.30
N LEU A 12 1.65 -14.89 -2.16
CA LEU A 12 1.75 -14.73 -3.62
C LEU A 12 0.76 -13.68 -4.14
N SER A 13 -0.52 -13.81 -3.77
CA SER A 13 -1.57 -12.87 -4.20
C SER A 13 -1.32 -11.46 -3.68
N THR A 14 -0.81 -11.35 -2.45
CA THR A 14 -0.46 -10.05 -1.85
C THR A 14 0.68 -9.39 -2.61
N ASN A 15 1.72 -10.15 -2.96
CA ASN A 15 2.84 -9.62 -3.74
C ASN A 15 2.40 -9.16 -5.12
N LEU A 16 1.62 -9.97 -5.86
CA LEU A 16 1.11 -9.59 -7.18
C LEU A 16 0.27 -8.31 -7.13
N LEU A 17 -0.56 -8.17 -6.09
CA LEU A 17 -1.37 -6.98 -5.90
C LEU A 17 -0.52 -5.74 -5.59
N VAL A 18 0.47 -5.88 -4.70
CA VAL A 18 1.41 -4.79 -4.40
C VAL A 18 2.22 -4.41 -5.64
N GLU A 19 2.78 -5.37 -6.37
CA GLU A 19 3.52 -5.14 -7.61
C GLU A 19 2.65 -4.42 -8.65
N ARG A 20 1.37 -4.79 -8.77
CA ARG A 20 0.44 -4.11 -9.66
C ARG A 20 0.26 -2.64 -9.29
N VAL A 21 0.04 -2.35 -8.00
CA VAL A 21 -0.14 -0.97 -7.52
C VAL A 21 1.15 -0.16 -7.66
N VAL A 22 2.32 -0.75 -7.35
CA VAL A 22 3.64 -0.13 -7.56
C VAL A 22 3.82 0.22 -9.03
N TRP A 23 3.51 -0.70 -9.95
CA TRP A 23 3.65 -0.46 -11.37
C TRP A 23 2.77 0.70 -11.85
N GLU A 24 1.49 0.71 -11.46
CA GLU A 24 0.53 1.77 -11.80
C GLU A 24 0.95 3.14 -11.24
N LEU A 25 1.38 3.19 -9.97
CA LEU A 25 1.83 4.44 -9.38
C LEU A 25 3.16 4.91 -9.92
N SER A 26 4.04 4.01 -10.38
CA SER A 26 5.34 4.42 -10.90
C SER A 26 5.28 5.25 -12.17
N GLN A 27 4.12 5.29 -12.84
CA GLN A 27 3.87 6.17 -13.97
C GLN A 27 3.73 7.65 -13.55
N GLU A 28 3.28 7.90 -12.31
CA GLU A 28 3.11 9.24 -11.73
C GLU A 28 4.23 9.58 -10.72
N TYR A 29 4.67 8.57 -9.97
CA TYR A 29 5.64 8.68 -8.89
C TYR A 29 6.75 7.62 -9.08
N PRO A 30 7.79 7.89 -9.91
CA PRO A 30 8.84 6.92 -10.21
C PRO A 30 9.54 6.33 -8.97
N ALA A 31 9.68 7.15 -7.91
CA ALA A 31 10.26 6.75 -6.63
C ALA A 31 9.53 5.57 -5.96
N VAL A 32 8.24 5.33 -6.29
CA VAL A 32 7.47 4.22 -5.72
C VAL A 32 8.06 2.84 -6.05
N ARG A 33 8.91 2.75 -7.09
CA ARG A 33 9.64 1.52 -7.42
C ARG A 33 10.67 1.11 -6.36
N LEU A 34 11.06 2.04 -5.50
CA LEU A 34 12.02 1.80 -4.41
C LEU A 34 11.32 1.32 -3.13
N LEU A 35 9.98 1.18 -3.14
CA LEU A 35 9.19 0.75 -1.99
C LEU A 35 9.60 -0.67 -1.62
N LYS A 36 10.06 -0.85 -0.38
CA LYS A 36 10.30 -2.19 0.16
C LYS A 36 9.01 -2.67 0.82
N TYR A 37 8.65 -3.91 0.57
CA TYR A 37 7.48 -4.55 1.17
C TYR A 37 7.77 -6.01 1.47
N GLY A 38 7.14 -6.54 2.52
CA GLY A 38 7.30 -7.93 2.94
C GLY A 38 6.75 -8.18 4.35
N PRO A 39 7.19 -9.26 5.01
CA PRO A 39 6.74 -9.64 6.35
C PRO A 39 6.93 -8.51 7.38
N GLU A 40 8.00 -7.73 7.23
CA GLU A 40 8.34 -6.56 8.06
C GLU A 40 7.47 -5.33 7.77
N GLY A 41 6.47 -5.44 6.89
CA GLY A 41 5.59 -4.36 6.48
C GLY A 41 6.05 -3.64 5.22
N ILE A 42 5.67 -2.37 5.10
CA ILE A 42 6.04 -1.50 3.98
C ILE A 42 7.00 -0.42 4.48
N SER A 43 8.08 -0.20 3.74
CA SER A 43 9.09 0.80 4.05
C SER A 43 9.31 1.75 2.88
N CYS A 44 9.10 3.05 3.16
CA CYS A 44 9.41 4.16 2.28
C CYS A 44 10.82 4.74 2.53
N ALA A 45 11.59 4.20 3.48
CA ALA A 45 12.92 4.69 3.81
C ALA A 45 13.87 4.80 2.60
N PRO A 46 13.87 3.86 1.63
CA PRO A 46 14.69 4.00 0.42
C PRO A 46 14.31 5.17 -0.48
N MET A 47 13.10 5.72 -0.36
CA MET A 47 12.66 6.89 -1.14
C MET A 47 13.08 8.21 -0.50
N GLN A 48 13.24 8.24 0.83
CA GLN A 48 13.65 9.44 1.57
C GLN A 48 15.11 9.81 1.32
N VAL A 49 15.93 8.86 0.84
CA VAL A 49 17.35 9.09 0.52
C VAL A 49 17.55 9.91 -0.76
N ASN A 50 16.52 10.05 -1.61
CA ASN A 50 16.56 10.90 -2.80
C ASN A 50 15.85 12.24 -2.49
N GLU A 51 16.62 13.20 -1.98
CA GLU A 51 16.23 14.45 -1.29
C GLU A 51 15.46 15.54 -2.08
N GLU A 52 14.75 15.24 -3.17
CA GLU A 52 13.99 16.29 -3.89
C GLU A 52 12.49 16.33 -3.61
N LYS A 53 11.96 15.42 -2.79
CA LYS A 53 10.52 15.37 -2.48
C LYS A 53 10.22 15.79 -1.05
N SER A 54 9.24 16.69 -0.90
CA SER A 54 8.77 17.10 0.41
C SER A 54 8.10 15.91 1.11
N PHE A 55 8.08 15.93 2.44
CA PHE A 55 7.39 14.90 3.23
C PHE A 55 5.91 14.75 2.82
N ASN A 56 5.26 15.86 2.44
CA ASN A 56 3.89 15.89 1.95
C ASN A 56 3.71 15.08 0.65
N ASP A 57 4.71 15.07 -0.24
CA ASP A 57 4.65 14.32 -1.50
C ASP A 57 4.72 12.80 -1.27
N LEU A 58 5.44 12.37 -0.24
CA LEU A 58 5.53 10.97 0.16
C LEU A 58 4.25 10.49 0.82
N GLU A 59 3.64 11.33 1.66
CA GLU A 59 2.36 11.05 2.29
C GLU A 59 1.24 10.94 1.25
N GLU A 60 1.13 11.89 0.32
CA GLU A 60 0.14 11.84 -0.76
C GLU A 60 0.33 10.58 -1.62
N MET A 61 1.58 10.26 -2.00
CA MET A 61 1.89 9.07 -2.78
C MET A 61 1.47 7.79 -2.04
N PHE A 62 1.73 7.71 -0.73
CA PHE A 62 1.34 6.56 0.08
C PHE A 62 -0.19 6.44 0.20
N MET A 63 -0.91 7.56 0.35
CA MET A 63 -2.37 7.56 0.35
C MET A 63 -2.95 7.09 -0.99
N ARG A 64 -2.35 7.48 -2.11
CA ARG A 64 -2.71 6.95 -3.43
C ARG A 64 -2.43 5.46 -3.55
N PHE A 65 -1.33 4.98 -2.96
CA PHE A 65 -1.00 3.55 -2.90
C PHE A 65 -2.10 2.76 -2.22
N VAL A 66 -2.45 3.15 -0.98
CA VAL A 66 -3.48 2.47 -0.20
C VAL A 66 -4.82 2.51 -0.92
N THR A 67 -5.18 3.66 -1.50
CA THR A 67 -6.44 3.83 -2.24
C THR A 67 -6.55 2.89 -3.43
N ARG A 68 -5.50 2.80 -4.27
CA ARG A 68 -5.49 1.87 -5.43
C ARG A 68 -5.51 0.42 -4.99
N TYR A 69 -4.73 0.08 -3.98
CA TYR A 69 -4.68 -1.24 -3.40
C TYR A 69 -6.06 -1.71 -2.94
N VAL A 70 -6.74 -0.90 -2.14
CA VAL A 70 -8.09 -1.20 -1.64
C VAL A 70 -9.12 -1.23 -2.78
N SER A 71 -9.01 -0.34 -3.77
CA SER A 71 -9.91 -0.35 -4.93
C SER A 71 -9.82 -1.65 -5.73
N ILE A 72 -8.61 -2.18 -5.92
CA ILE A 72 -8.43 -3.47 -6.59
C ILE A 72 -8.97 -4.61 -5.72
N LEU A 73 -8.72 -4.58 -4.40
CA LEU A 73 -9.33 -5.55 -3.48
C LEU A 73 -10.86 -5.54 -3.53
N ALA A 74 -11.48 -4.36 -3.60
CA ALA A 74 -12.94 -4.23 -3.73
C ALA A 74 -13.48 -4.85 -5.00
N LYS A 75 -12.72 -4.75 -6.11
CA LYS A 75 -13.07 -5.40 -7.37
C LYS A 75 -12.91 -6.92 -7.31
N LEU A 76 -11.90 -7.42 -6.59
CA LEU A 76 -11.61 -8.85 -6.51
C LEU A 76 -12.49 -9.61 -5.49
N LEU A 77 -12.82 -8.96 -4.37
CA LEU A 77 -13.49 -9.60 -3.23
C LEU A 77 -14.96 -9.19 -3.08
N GLY A 78 -15.43 -8.24 -3.89
CA GLY A 78 -16.70 -7.55 -3.68
C GLY A 78 -16.56 -6.39 -2.68
N HIS A 79 -17.36 -5.35 -2.89
CA HIS A 79 -17.28 -4.07 -2.17
C HIS A 79 -17.39 -4.22 -0.64
N GLU A 80 -18.30 -5.09 -0.15
CA GLU A 80 -18.48 -5.33 1.30
C GLU A 80 -17.18 -5.81 1.97
N ARG A 81 -16.52 -6.80 1.37
CA ARG A 81 -15.34 -7.44 1.96
C ARG A 81 -14.11 -6.54 1.95
N ALA A 82 -14.02 -5.65 0.97
CA ALA A 82 -12.96 -4.63 0.92
C ALA A 82 -13.17 -3.49 1.92
N GLU A 83 -14.41 -3.06 2.16
CA GLU A 83 -14.70 -2.08 3.21
C GLU A 83 -14.41 -2.64 4.62
N GLU A 84 -14.62 -3.93 4.87
CA GLU A 84 -14.20 -4.58 6.12
C GLU A 84 -12.68 -4.54 6.32
N ILE A 85 -11.90 -4.83 5.27
CA ILE A 85 -10.43 -4.77 5.30
C ILE A 85 -9.96 -3.32 5.50
N ARG A 86 -10.57 -2.37 4.79
CA ARG A 86 -10.25 -0.94 4.92
C ARG A 86 -10.47 -0.44 6.35
N LYS A 87 -11.60 -0.79 6.96
CA LYS A 87 -11.89 -0.45 8.36
C LYS A 87 -10.84 -1.01 9.30
N LYS A 88 -10.45 -2.28 9.16
CA LYS A 88 -9.37 -2.89 9.97
C LYS A 88 -8.04 -2.15 9.82
N ILE A 89 -7.65 -1.81 8.59
CA ILE A 89 -6.41 -1.05 8.33
C ILE A 89 -6.46 0.33 8.99
N ILE A 90 -7.59 1.05 8.89
CA ILE A 90 -7.72 2.38 9.50
C ILE A 90 -7.76 2.29 11.02
N THR A 91 -8.43 1.31 11.61
CA THR A 91 -8.50 1.13 13.07
C THR A 91 -7.15 0.74 13.67
N GLU A 92 -6.35 -0.08 12.98
CA GLU A 92 -4.98 -0.41 13.42
C GLU A 92 -4.01 0.79 13.32
N PHE A 93 -4.25 1.74 12.41
CA PHE A 93 -3.45 2.96 12.27
C PHE A 93 -3.99 4.15 13.09
N GLY A 94 -5.27 4.15 13.48
CA GLY A 94 -5.90 5.21 14.28
C GLY A 94 -5.66 5.12 15.79
N GLY A 95 -4.84 4.16 16.24
CA GLY A 95 -4.50 3.93 17.65
C GLY A 95 -3.21 4.58 18.12
N ALA A 96 -2.39 5.17 17.24
CA ALA A 96 -1.22 5.96 17.62
C ALA A 96 -0.71 6.77 16.42
N CYS A 97 -1.20 7.99 16.30
CA CYS A 97 -0.46 9.16 15.85
C CYS A 97 -0.84 10.32 16.78
#